data_AF-A0A7L0TIW4-F1
#
_entry.id   AF-A0A7L0TIW4-F1
#
_cell.length_a   1.000
_cell.length_b   1.000
_cell.length_c   1.000
_cell.angle_alpha   90.00
_cell.angle_beta   90.00
_cell.angle_gamma   90.00
#
_symmetry.space_group_name_H-M   'P 1'
#
loop_
_entity.id
_entity.type
_entity.pdbx_description
1 polymer ?
#
loop_
_entity_poly.entity_id
_entity_poly.type
_entity_poly.pdbx_seq_one_letter_code
_entity_poly.pdbx_strand_id
1 'polypeptide(L)'
;QEQLQSLKTRVTSFYSLCQSCLSDMDAGVREQAFMVLSDLLLVFGPQLPRDGREVLAPLMLLPDAGLQSQLAAFLMDHVFHHACSPEELSATGVNPPCIPAVFPGMPVPPPSPSVPTEDSESHIEELHQRRVLLAGFCKLIIYDVLELSAASDVFKHYAKVGGPEEGYPAGPTAAWGHRALSPPPQFFSDYGDIIKETLNCTRQKDRQEWARTLLLSLQQLTTELLLQQGPEIRAAEAFLEIRDLARRFSLLFSLHQLRNRSALLSLHKEGIQFAFQEPPGPGPGLPPLNLPFLEVLSEFSPRLLRPDKA
;
A
#
# COMPACT_ATOMS: atom_id res chain seq x y z
N GLN A 1 -11.72 -37.09 20.02
CA GLN A 1 -12.19 -35.83 20.66
C GLN A 1 -11.14 -35.26 21.62
N GLU A 2 -10.54 -36.08 22.48
CA GLU A 2 -9.47 -35.66 23.42
C GLU A 2 -8.22 -35.08 22.71
N GLN A 3 -7.71 -35.72 21.66
CA GLN A 3 -6.59 -35.19 20.88
C GLN A 3 -6.88 -33.83 20.24
N LEU A 4 -8.12 -33.61 19.78
CA LEU A 4 -8.55 -32.34 19.18
C LEU A 4 -8.59 -31.22 20.24
N GLN A 5 -9.07 -31.52 21.44
CA GLN A 5 -9.05 -30.57 22.55
C GLN A 5 -7.63 -30.26 23.02
N SER A 6 -6.77 -31.28 23.11
CA SER A 6 -5.34 -31.10 23.43
C SER A 6 -4.65 -30.20 22.40
N LEU A 7 -4.90 -30.42 21.10
CA LEU A 7 -4.38 -29.57 20.03
C LEU A 7 -4.92 -28.14 20.14
N LYS A 8 -6.23 -27.97 20.37
CA LYS A 8 -6.85 -26.66 20.55
C LYS A 8 -6.14 -25.86 21.65
N THR A 9 -5.97 -26.45 22.83
CA THR A 9 -5.29 -25.81 23.95
C THR A 9 -3.87 -25.38 23.58
N ARG A 10 -3.10 -26.27 22.95
CA ARG A 10 -1.72 -25.96 22.52
C ARG A 10 -1.66 -24.81 21.51
N VAL A 11 -2.54 -24.84 20.50
CA VAL A 11 -2.61 -23.80 19.46
C VAL A 11 -3.01 -22.46 20.06
N THR A 12 -4.04 -22.42 20.91
CA THR A 12 -4.48 -21.17 21.56
C THR A 12 -3.40 -20.61 22.49
N SER A 13 -2.74 -21.45 23.29
CA SER A 13 -1.63 -20.99 24.15
C SER A 13 -0.46 -20.44 23.35
N PHE A 14 -0.10 -21.10 22.25
CA PHE A 14 0.98 -20.64 21.38
C PHE A 14 0.62 -19.33 20.66
N TYR A 15 -0.61 -19.22 20.16
CA TYR A 15 -1.13 -18.00 19.56
C TYR A 15 -1.06 -16.80 20.53
N SER A 16 -1.49 -16.97 21.78
CA SER A 16 -1.41 -15.90 22.79
C SER A 16 0.04 -15.51 23.14
N LEU A 17 0.96 -16.48 23.14
CA LEU A 17 2.39 -16.20 23.33
C LEU A 17 2.93 -15.36 22.17
N CYS A 18 2.67 -15.76 20.93
CA CYS A 18 3.12 -15.00 19.75
C CYS A 18 2.49 -13.59 19.73
N GLN A 19 1.22 -13.44 20.10
CA GLN A 19 0.58 -12.12 20.21
C GLN A 19 1.31 -11.22 21.21
N SER A 20 1.74 -11.77 22.36
CA SER A 20 2.51 -11.01 23.35
C SER A 20 3.88 -10.59 22.81
N CYS A 21 4.51 -11.43 21.97
CA CYS A 21 5.79 -11.15 21.33
C CYS A 21 5.73 -10.05 20.25
N LEU A 22 4.57 -9.62 19.78
CA LEU A 22 4.47 -8.48 18.84
C LEU A 22 4.89 -7.15 19.47
N SER A 23 4.85 -7.05 20.81
CA SER A 23 5.29 -5.88 21.58
C SER A 23 6.67 -6.07 22.22
N ASP A 24 7.43 -7.07 21.80
CA ASP A 24 8.79 -7.31 22.30
C ASP A 24 9.75 -6.16 21.92
N MET A 25 10.84 -6.01 22.67
CA MET A 25 11.86 -5.00 22.39
C MET A 25 12.78 -5.43 21.24
N ASP A 26 12.92 -6.73 21.01
CA ASP A 26 13.72 -7.27 19.92
C ASP A 26 12.94 -7.29 18.60
N ALA A 27 13.50 -6.66 17.56
CA ALA A 27 12.85 -6.59 16.25
C ALA A 27 12.71 -7.96 15.58
N GLY A 28 13.72 -8.83 15.71
CA GLY A 28 13.68 -10.19 15.15
C GLY A 28 12.62 -11.06 15.81
N VAL A 29 12.41 -10.92 17.12
CA VAL A 29 11.31 -11.58 17.84
C VAL A 29 9.95 -11.10 17.33
N ARG A 30 9.76 -9.79 17.17
CA ARG A 30 8.50 -9.24 16.67
C ARG A 30 8.20 -9.70 15.23
N GLU A 31 9.21 -9.70 14.36
CA GLU A 31 9.09 -10.18 12.98
C GLU A 31 8.73 -11.67 12.92
N GLN A 32 9.41 -12.50 13.71
CA GLN A 32 9.10 -13.93 13.76
C GLN A 32 7.72 -14.19 14.34
N ALA A 33 7.32 -13.45 15.37
CA ALA A 33 5.98 -13.52 15.95
C ALA A 33 4.91 -13.14 14.92
N PHE A 34 5.13 -12.08 14.15
CA PHE A 34 4.23 -11.65 13.07
C PHE A 34 4.08 -12.70 11.97
N MET A 35 5.20 -13.28 11.50
CA MET A 35 5.17 -14.33 10.48
C MET A 35 4.40 -15.55 10.98
N VAL A 36 4.72 -16.04 12.18
CA VAL A 36 4.07 -17.21 12.77
C VAL A 36 2.59 -16.95 13.02
N LEU A 37 2.20 -15.77 13.52
CA LEU A 37 0.79 -15.42 13.69
C LEU A 37 0.06 -15.38 12.35
N SER A 38 0.66 -14.81 11.31
CA SER A 38 0.07 -14.77 9.98
C SER A 38 -0.16 -16.18 9.43
N ASP A 39 0.82 -17.08 9.59
CA ASP A 39 0.68 -18.47 9.16
C ASP A 39 -0.37 -19.23 9.99
N LEU A 40 -0.38 -19.06 11.31
CA LEU A 40 -1.38 -19.67 12.19
C LEU A 40 -2.79 -19.21 11.85
N LEU A 41 -2.98 -17.91 11.66
CA LEU A 41 -4.27 -17.33 11.30
C LEU A 41 -4.72 -17.75 9.90
N LEU A 42 -3.80 -18.00 8.97
CA LEU A 42 -4.12 -18.51 7.65
C LEU A 42 -4.51 -20.00 7.70
N VAL A 43 -3.75 -20.82 8.43
CA VAL A 43 -3.97 -22.27 8.57
C VAL A 43 -5.23 -22.57 9.38
N PHE A 44 -5.42 -21.88 10.50
CA PHE A 44 -6.55 -22.06 11.41
C PHE A 44 -7.66 -21.02 11.18
N GLY A 45 -7.65 -20.29 10.07
CA GLY A 45 -8.62 -19.24 9.78
C GLY A 45 -10.01 -19.74 9.35
N PRO A 46 -10.87 -18.85 8.81
CA PRO A 46 -12.21 -19.15 8.32
C PRO A 46 -12.30 -20.26 7.26
N GLN A 47 -11.17 -20.57 6.61
CA GLN A 47 -11.07 -21.59 5.56
C GLN A 47 -10.98 -23.02 6.12
N LEU A 48 -10.63 -23.18 7.41
CA LEU A 48 -10.37 -24.48 8.01
C LEU A 48 -11.56 -25.47 7.92
N PRO A 49 -12.80 -25.09 8.29
CA PRO A 49 -13.94 -26.02 8.24
C PRO A 49 -14.51 -26.21 6.83
N ARG A 50 -14.02 -25.49 5.81
CA ARG A 50 -14.49 -25.65 4.43
C ARG A 50 -14.11 -27.03 3.87
N ASP A 51 -14.78 -27.40 2.77
CA ASP A 51 -14.55 -28.65 2.03
C ASP A 51 -14.76 -29.93 2.86
N GLY A 52 -15.79 -29.94 3.72
CA GLY A 52 -16.19 -31.12 4.50
C GLY A 52 -15.36 -31.37 5.77
N ARG A 53 -14.57 -30.38 6.22
CA ARG A 53 -13.74 -30.46 7.44
C ARG A 53 -14.40 -29.83 8.67
N GLU A 54 -15.72 -29.90 8.78
CA GLU A 54 -16.48 -29.26 9.87
C GLU A 54 -16.03 -29.71 11.28
N VAL A 55 -15.50 -30.93 11.41
CA VAL A 55 -14.94 -31.46 12.67
C VAL A 55 -13.79 -30.61 13.20
N LEU A 56 -13.10 -29.84 12.34
CA LEU A 56 -12.01 -28.95 12.71
C LEU A 56 -12.46 -27.53 13.10
N ALA A 57 -13.75 -27.20 12.95
CA ALA A 57 -14.29 -25.89 13.33
C ALA A 57 -13.90 -25.43 14.76
N PRO A 58 -13.79 -26.30 15.78
CA PRO A 58 -13.36 -25.88 17.12
C PRO A 58 -11.93 -25.32 17.20
N LEU A 59 -11.07 -25.56 16.20
CA LEU A 59 -9.70 -25.07 16.12
C LEU A 59 -9.59 -23.70 15.45
N MET A 60 -10.69 -23.14 14.94
CA MET A 60 -10.66 -21.87 14.24
C MET A 60 -10.13 -20.74 15.11
N LEU A 61 -9.21 -19.95 14.57
CA LEU A 61 -8.68 -18.73 15.14
C LEU A 61 -9.21 -17.54 14.33
N LEU A 62 -9.77 -16.56 15.03
CA LEU A 62 -10.18 -15.28 14.46
C LEU A 62 -9.46 -14.17 15.23
N PRO A 63 -8.76 -13.26 14.54
CA PRO A 63 -8.09 -12.16 15.21
C PRO A 63 -9.14 -11.18 15.74
N ASP A 64 -9.02 -10.81 17.01
CA ASP A 64 -9.85 -9.76 17.61
C ASP A 64 -9.38 -8.37 17.17
N ALA A 65 -10.20 -7.34 17.39
CA ALA A 65 -9.86 -5.96 16.97
C ALA A 65 -8.52 -5.47 17.54
N GLY A 66 -8.15 -5.94 18.74
CA GLY A 66 -6.86 -5.68 19.36
C GLY A 66 -5.70 -6.24 18.54
N LEU A 67 -5.72 -7.54 18.22
CA LEU A 67 -4.68 -8.15 17.38
C LEU A 67 -4.66 -7.56 15.97
N GLN A 68 -5.82 -7.32 15.37
CA GLN A 68 -5.90 -6.72 14.02
C GLN A 68 -5.16 -5.38 13.99
N SER A 69 -5.36 -4.54 15.01
CA SER A 69 -4.66 -3.27 15.17
C SER A 69 -3.16 -3.46 15.41
N GLN A 70 -2.75 -4.44 16.20
CA GLN A 70 -1.33 -4.75 16.44
C GLN A 70 -0.62 -5.21 15.15
N LEU A 71 -1.25 -6.06 14.35
CA LEU A 71 -0.70 -6.51 13.07
C LEU A 71 -0.58 -5.35 12.08
N ALA A 72 -1.60 -4.49 11.99
CA ALA A 72 -1.56 -3.30 11.14
C ALA A 72 -0.46 -2.33 11.60
N ALA A 73 -0.38 -2.00 12.89
CA ALA A 73 0.66 -1.13 13.44
C ALA A 73 2.07 -1.69 13.17
N PHE A 74 2.27 -2.99 13.43
CA PHE A 74 3.53 -3.66 13.12
C PHE A 74 3.91 -3.51 11.64
N LEU A 75 2.96 -3.74 10.74
CA LEU A 75 3.18 -3.59 9.29
C LEU A 75 3.59 -2.16 8.94
N MET A 76 2.88 -1.16 9.46
CA MET A 76 3.21 0.24 9.21
C MET A 76 4.62 0.55 9.68
N ASP A 77 4.99 0.16 10.91
CA ASP A 77 6.28 0.46 11.54
C ASP A 77 7.48 -0.26 10.90
N HIS A 78 7.30 -1.46 10.34
CA HIS A 78 8.44 -2.28 9.86
C HIS A 78 8.55 -2.31 8.34
N VAL A 79 7.43 -2.14 7.61
CA VAL A 79 7.42 -2.19 6.14
C VAL A 79 7.41 -0.78 5.55
N PHE A 80 6.58 0.13 6.08
CA PHE A 80 6.34 1.44 5.45
C PHE A 80 7.09 2.61 6.09
N HIS A 81 7.52 2.53 7.36
CA HIS A 81 8.27 3.62 8.02
C HIS A 81 9.72 3.79 7.51
N HIS A 82 10.33 2.78 6.91
CA HIS A 82 11.69 2.89 6.35
C HIS A 82 11.77 3.63 5.01
N ALA A 83 10.63 4.01 4.42
CA ALA A 83 10.59 4.66 3.12
C ALA A 83 10.96 6.17 3.18
N CYS A 84 11.45 6.65 4.32
CA CYS A 84 11.83 8.04 4.60
C CYS A 84 13.19 8.13 5.33
N SER A 85 14.16 7.25 5.02
CA SER A 85 15.55 7.54 5.41
C SER A 85 16.15 8.59 4.46
N PRO A 86 16.74 9.69 4.97
CA PRO A 86 17.49 10.65 4.17
C PRO A 86 18.79 10.10 3.56
N GLU A 87 19.06 8.79 3.66
CA GLU A 87 20.35 8.21 3.29
C GLU A 87 20.56 8.07 1.78
N GLU A 88 19.49 8.21 0.97
CA GLU A 88 19.62 8.36 -0.48
C GLU A 88 20.27 9.69 -0.91
N LEU A 89 20.44 10.65 0.01
CA LEU A 89 21.23 11.87 -0.23
C LEU A 89 22.71 11.74 0.15
N SER A 90 23.12 10.64 0.81
CA SER A 90 24.53 10.39 1.17
C SER A 90 25.28 9.46 0.21
N ALA A 91 24.59 8.75 -0.69
CA ALA A 91 25.24 7.88 -1.69
C ALA A 91 25.78 8.61 -2.93
N THR A 92 25.71 9.95 -2.98
CA THR A 92 26.52 10.79 -3.90
C THR A 92 27.60 11.55 -3.13
N GLY A 93 28.28 10.87 -2.20
CA GLY A 93 29.43 11.38 -1.46
C GLY A 93 30.79 11.12 -2.12
N VAL A 94 30.84 10.89 -3.43
CA VAL A 94 32.10 10.87 -4.18
C VAL A 94 32.17 12.17 -4.97
N ASN A 95 33.00 13.11 -4.50
CA ASN A 95 33.48 14.23 -5.31
C ASN A 95 33.79 13.70 -6.73
N PRO A 96 33.33 14.35 -7.81
CA PRO A 96 33.85 13.98 -9.12
C PRO A 96 35.38 14.14 -9.02
N PRO A 97 36.19 13.09 -9.25
CA PRO A 97 37.58 13.35 -9.52
C PRO A 97 37.56 14.26 -10.74
N CYS A 98 38.13 15.46 -10.62
CA CYS A 98 38.38 16.34 -11.74
C CYS A 98 38.91 15.48 -12.88
N ILE A 99 38.11 15.28 -13.93
CA ILE A 99 38.51 14.51 -15.09
C ILE A 99 39.74 15.24 -15.63
N PRO A 100 40.96 14.67 -15.57
CA PRO A 100 42.05 15.23 -16.37
C PRO A 100 41.63 14.98 -17.81
N ALA A 101 41.64 16.04 -18.62
CA ALA A 101 41.32 15.98 -20.03
C ALA A 101 41.96 14.74 -20.68
N VAL A 102 41.13 13.76 -21.04
CA VAL A 102 41.57 12.57 -21.77
C VAL A 102 41.84 13.01 -23.20
N PHE A 103 43.12 12.99 -23.57
CA PHE A 103 43.57 13.15 -24.95
C PHE A 103 42.89 12.09 -25.85
N PRO A 104 42.39 12.45 -27.05
CA PRO A 104 41.79 11.49 -27.95
C PRO A 104 42.88 10.54 -28.51
N GLY A 105 42.76 9.23 -28.26
CA GLY A 105 43.61 8.23 -28.93
C GLY A 105 43.89 6.89 -28.26
N MET A 106 43.37 6.58 -27.07
CA MET A 106 43.66 5.30 -26.40
C MET A 106 42.43 4.35 -26.34
N PRO A 107 42.63 3.03 -26.55
CA PRO A 107 41.55 2.05 -26.47
C PRO A 107 41.05 1.88 -25.03
N VAL A 108 39.72 1.91 -24.86
CA VAL A 108 39.01 1.71 -23.59
C VAL A 108 39.12 0.22 -23.18
N PRO A 109 39.58 -0.11 -21.96
CA PRO A 109 39.59 -1.49 -21.50
C PRO A 109 38.16 -2.02 -21.30
N PRO A 110 37.91 -3.33 -21.51
CA PRO A 110 36.57 -3.91 -21.33
C PRO A 110 36.12 -3.80 -19.87
N PRO A 111 34.82 -3.58 -19.60
CA PRO A 111 34.31 -3.49 -18.24
C PRO A 111 34.45 -4.82 -17.52
N SER A 112 35.13 -4.81 -16.36
CA SER A 112 35.16 -5.92 -15.42
C SER A 112 33.74 -6.19 -14.88
N PRO A 113 33.34 -7.44 -14.61
CA PRO A 113 32.06 -7.73 -13.97
C PRO A 113 32.03 -7.08 -12.58
N SER A 114 31.08 -6.17 -12.37
CA SER A 114 30.83 -5.52 -11.08
C SER A 114 30.35 -6.57 -10.08
N VAL A 115 31.22 -6.94 -9.14
CA VAL A 115 30.83 -7.71 -7.95
C VAL A 115 29.95 -6.80 -7.09
N PRO A 116 28.72 -7.22 -6.71
CA PRO A 116 27.91 -6.43 -5.79
C PRO A 116 28.68 -6.25 -4.46
N THR A 117 28.67 -5.03 -3.93
CA THR A 117 29.26 -4.73 -2.62
C THR A 117 28.43 -5.41 -1.53
N GLU A 118 29.04 -5.79 -0.39
CA GLU A 118 28.34 -6.43 0.76
C GLU A 118 27.12 -5.59 1.22
N ASP A 119 27.18 -4.27 1.09
CA ASP A 119 26.07 -3.33 1.37
C ASP A 119 24.84 -3.51 0.45
N SER A 120 25.05 -4.01 -0.77
CA SER A 120 23.98 -4.28 -1.72
C SER A 120 23.25 -5.59 -1.41
N GLU A 121 23.98 -6.59 -0.89
CA GLU A 121 23.41 -7.90 -0.53
C GLU A 121 22.53 -7.78 0.71
N SER A 122 23.00 -7.09 1.77
CA SER A 122 22.22 -6.86 2.99
C SER A 122 20.93 -6.08 2.72
N HIS A 123 20.99 -5.05 1.86
CA HIS A 123 19.82 -4.29 1.47
C HIS A 123 18.76 -5.14 0.74
N ILE A 124 19.20 -6.05 -0.14
CA ILE A 124 18.29 -6.97 -0.85
C ILE A 124 17.62 -7.93 0.15
N GLU A 125 18.36 -8.42 1.14
CA GLU A 125 17.83 -9.31 2.18
C GLU A 125 16.78 -8.60 3.05
N GLU A 126 17.06 -7.39 3.53
CA GLU A 126 16.11 -6.59 4.31
C GLU A 126 14.84 -6.28 3.52
N LEU A 127 14.98 -5.87 2.25
CA LEU A 127 13.85 -5.61 1.38
C LEU A 127 13.03 -6.88 1.15
N HIS A 128 13.69 -8.02 0.91
CA HIS A 128 13.02 -9.30 0.76
C HIS A 128 12.23 -9.66 2.02
N GLN A 129 12.82 -9.47 3.19
CA GLN A 129 12.17 -9.74 4.48
C GLN A 129 10.92 -8.88 4.67
N ARG A 130 10.99 -7.57 4.40
CA ARG A 130 9.81 -6.67 4.46
C ARG A 130 8.72 -7.08 3.46
N ARG A 131 9.10 -7.50 2.26
CA ARG A 131 8.17 -8.02 1.25
C ARG A 131 7.46 -9.30 1.73
N VAL A 132 8.15 -10.19 2.44
CA VAL A 132 7.56 -11.38 3.06
C VAL A 132 6.53 -11.01 4.12
N LEU A 133 6.84 -10.05 5.00
CA LEU A 133 5.91 -9.55 6.02
C LEU A 133 4.66 -8.96 5.38
N LEU A 134 4.81 -8.09 4.39
CA LEU A 134 3.69 -7.50 3.67
C LEU A 134 2.82 -8.56 2.99
N ALA A 135 3.44 -9.52 2.29
CA ALA A 135 2.72 -10.61 1.66
C ALA A 135 1.96 -11.47 2.69
N GLY A 136 2.53 -11.67 3.89
CA GLY A 136 1.86 -12.31 5.03
C GLY A 136 0.55 -11.60 5.38
N PHE A 137 0.60 -10.29 5.62
CA PHE A 137 -0.59 -9.48 5.92
C PHE A 137 -1.62 -9.49 4.79
N CYS A 138 -1.17 -9.32 3.53
CA CYS A 138 -2.04 -9.32 2.36
C CYS A 138 -2.76 -10.65 2.17
N LYS A 139 -2.13 -11.79 2.49
CA LYS A 139 -2.80 -13.10 2.47
C LYS A 139 -3.95 -13.13 3.48
N LEU A 140 -3.77 -12.59 4.69
CA LEU A 140 -4.84 -12.57 5.69
C LEU A 140 -6.09 -11.83 5.16
N ILE A 141 -5.91 -10.73 4.43
CA ILE A 141 -7.00 -10.03 3.74
C ILE A 141 -7.60 -10.88 2.62
N ILE A 142 -6.77 -11.38 1.70
CA ILE A 142 -7.22 -12.13 0.51
C ILE A 142 -8.03 -13.37 0.91
N TYR A 143 -7.70 -14.00 2.03
CA TYR A 143 -8.36 -15.21 2.55
C TYR A 143 -9.47 -14.94 3.59
N ASP A 144 -9.96 -13.70 3.73
CA ASP A 144 -11.01 -13.27 4.69
C ASP A 144 -10.68 -13.53 6.17
N VAL A 145 -9.40 -13.65 6.54
CA VAL A 145 -9.02 -13.69 7.96
C VAL A 145 -9.16 -12.29 8.56
N LEU A 146 -8.75 -11.27 7.81
CA LEU A 146 -8.97 -9.86 8.11
C LEU A 146 -10.06 -9.29 7.22
N GLU A 147 -10.78 -8.29 7.72
CA GLU A 147 -11.75 -7.55 6.92
C GLU A 147 -11.06 -6.83 5.76
N LEU A 148 -11.76 -6.69 4.63
CA LEU A 148 -11.20 -6.03 3.46
C LEU A 148 -10.85 -4.57 3.72
N SER A 149 -11.57 -3.92 4.64
CA SER A 149 -11.29 -2.55 5.13
C SER A 149 -9.86 -2.40 5.63
N ALA A 150 -9.25 -3.43 6.25
CA ALA A 150 -7.85 -3.39 6.71
C ALA A 150 -6.84 -3.24 5.56
N ALA A 151 -7.22 -3.57 4.32
CA ALA A 151 -6.38 -3.32 3.16
C ALA A 151 -6.21 -1.82 2.87
N SER A 152 -7.03 -0.95 3.47
CA SER A 152 -6.91 0.49 3.27
C SER A 152 -5.53 1.00 3.69
N ASP A 153 -4.93 0.43 4.74
CA ASP A 153 -3.61 0.81 5.23
C ASP A 153 -2.50 0.45 4.24
N VAL A 154 -2.68 -0.63 3.48
CA VAL A 154 -1.74 -1.04 2.42
C VAL A 154 -1.95 -0.23 1.14
N PHE A 155 -3.21 -0.02 0.73
CA PHE A 155 -3.54 0.62 -0.54
C PHE A 155 -3.08 2.08 -0.63
N LYS A 156 -2.98 2.79 0.50
CA LYS A 156 -2.41 4.15 0.57
C LYS A 156 -0.99 4.24 0.00
N HIS A 157 -0.21 3.17 0.09
CA HIS A 157 1.18 3.14 -0.37
C HIS A 157 1.33 2.77 -1.86
N TYR A 158 0.24 2.61 -2.61
CA TYR A 158 0.29 2.33 -4.04
C TYR A 158 0.80 3.52 -4.89
N ALA A 159 0.77 4.74 -4.35
CA ALA A 159 1.11 5.98 -5.05
C ALA A 159 2.59 6.07 -5.47
N LYS A 160 3.49 5.42 -4.71
CA LYS A 160 4.95 5.52 -4.88
C LYS A 160 5.51 4.85 -6.16
N VAL A 161 4.65 4.49 -7.12
CA VAL A 161 4.95 3.66 -8.32
C VAL A 161 4.87 4.47 -9.62
N GLY A 162 5.24 5.75 -9.70
CA GLY A 162 5.24 6.41 -11.02
C GLY A 162 6.22 7.55 -11.17
N GLY A 163 7.26 7.28 -11.96
CA GLY A 163 7.93 8.28 -12.77
C GLY A 163 6.99 8.86 -13.84
N PRO A 164 7.47 9.87 -14.59
CA PRO A 164 6.64 10.79 -15.35
C PRO A 164 5.84 10.09 -16.45
N GLU A 165 4.53 10.40 -16.52
CA GLU A 165 3.63 9.95 -17.59
C GLU A 165 4.17 10.31 -18.99
N GLU A 166 4.41 9.30 -19.82
CA GLU A 166 4.35 9.45 -21.27
C GLU A 166 2.89 9.73 -21.66
N GLY A 167 2.57 10.97 -22.08
CA GLY A 167 1.20 11.23 -22.50
C GLY A 167 0.75 12.65 -22.81
N TYR A 168 1.60 13.55 -23.34
CA TYR A 168 1.11 14.75 -24.04
C TYR A 168 1.95 15.04 -25.29
N PRO A 169 1.33 15.17 -26.49
CA PRO A 169 2.05 15.58 -27.69
C PRO A 169 2.17 17.11 -27.67
N ALA A 170 3.33 17.63 -27.26
CA ALA A 170 3.73 18.99 -27.60
C ALA A 170 4.37 19.00 -28.99
N GLY A 171 4.03 20.01 -29.80
CA GLY A 171 4.33 20.10 -31.23
C GLY A 171 5.80 20.14 -31.65
N PRO A 172 6.07 20.36 -32.95
CA PRO A 172 7.34 20.02 -33.56
C PRO A 172 8.36 21.15 -33.39
N THR A 173 9.25 21.02 -32.41
CA THR A 173 10.59 21.64 -32.48
C THR A 173 11.60 20.75 -31.78
N ALA A 174 12.25 19.89 -32.56
CA ALA A 174 13.42 19.15 -32.16
C ALA A 174 14.63 20.10 -32.08
N ALA A 175 15.23 20.19 -30.90
CA ALA A 175 16.61 20.63 -30.71
C ALA A 175 17.25 19.70 -29.67
N TRP A 176 17.91 18.66 -30.16
CA TRP A 176 18.62 17.68 -29.36
C TRP A 176 19.89 18.32 -28.80
N GLY A 177 19.83 18.75 -27.54
CA GLY A 177 20.99 19.23 -26.79
C GLY A 177 21.19 18.37 -25.54
N HIS A 178 22.30 17.64 -25.51
CA HIS A 178 22.93 17.00 -24.36
C HIS A 178 22.16 17.03 -23.04
N ARG A 179 21.33 16.01 -22.80
CA ARG A 179 20.97 15.60 -21.44
C ARG A 179 21.22 14.11 -21.34
N ALA A 180 22.10 13.75 -20.41
CA ALA A 180 22.28 12.37 -19.99
C ALA A 180 20.89 11.74 -19.84
N LEU A 181 20.66 10.64 -20.56
CA LEU A 181 19.58 9.74 -20.19
C LEU A 181 19.94 9.24 -18.80
N SER A 182 19.42 9.92 -17.78
CA SER A 182 19.24 9.32 -16.47
C SER A 182 18.59 7.95 -16.73
N PRO A 183 19.10 6.86 -16.14
CA PRO A 183 18.39 5.60 -16.22
C PRO A 183 16.94 5.86 -15.79
N PRO A 184 15.94 5.20 -16.41
CA PRO A 184 14.58 5.29 -15.88
C PRO A 184 14.66 4.96 -14.39
N PRO A 185 13.89 5.59 -13.49
CA PRO A 185 13.91 5.23 -12.09
C PRO A 185 13.48 3.76 -11.99
N GLN A 186 14.46 2.85 -11.91
CA GLN A 186 14.27 1.40 -11.94
C GLN A 186 13.91 0.85 -10.57
N PHE A 187 13.83 1.69 -9.55
CA PHE A 187 13.25 1.38 -8.25
C PHE A 187 11.73 1.59 -8.32
N PHE A 188 11.08 0.76 -9.14
CA PHE A 188 9.65 0.48 -9.02
C PHE A 188 9.35 0.21 -7.56
N SER A 189 8.27 0.78 -7.00
CA SER A 189 8.09 0.77 -5.55
C SER A 189 8.29 -0.63 -4.97
N ASP A 190 9.06 -0.69 -3.90
CA ASP A 190 9.51 -1.86 -3.13
C ASP A 190 8.43 -2.92 -2.89
N TYR A 191 7.17 -2.51 -2.98
CA TYR A 191 5.98 -3.29 -2.65
C TYR A 191 4.90 -3.25 -3.74
N GLY A 192 5.11 -2.52 -4.84
CA GLY A 192 4.06 -2.17 -5.80
C GLY A 192 3.41 -3.38 -6.48
N ASP A 193 4.17 -4.44 -6.73
CA ASP A 193 3.68 -5.70 -7.29
C ASP A 193 2.78 -6.48 -6.30
N ILE A 194 3.18 -6.55 -5.03
CA ILE A 194 2.40 -7.20 -3.97
C ILE A 194 1.09 -6.44 -3.72
N ILE A 195 1.15 -5.10 -3.65
CA ILE A 195 -0.02 -4.24 -3.48
C ILE A 195 -0.96 -4.38 -4.68
N LYS A 196 -0.41 -4.36 -5.90
CA LYS A 196 -1.18 -4.52 -7.15
C LYS A 196 -1.86 -5.89 -7.22
N GLU A 197 -1.18 -6.95 -6.83
CA GLU A 197 -1.77 -8.29 -6.80
C GLU A 197 -2.89 -8.38 -5.75
N THR A 198 -2.69 -7.76 -4.58
CA THR A 198 -3.70 -7.68 -3.53
C THR A 198 -4.93 -6.90 -4.00
N LEU A 199 -4.75 -5.76 -4.67
CA LEU A 199 -5.83 -5.00 -5.30
C LEU A 199 -6.61 -5.84 -6.32
N ASN A 200 -5.90 -6.65 -7.12
CA ASN A 200 -6.53 -7.49 -8.13
C ASN A 200 -7.30 -8.68 -7.53
N CYS A 201 -6.74 -9.35 -6.53
CA CYS A 201 -7.37 -10.47 -5.84
C CYS A 201 -8.63 -10.03 -5.09
N THR A 202 -8.54 -8.95 -4.31
CA THR A 202 -9.67 -8.44 -3.52
C THR A 202 -10.82 -7.92 -4.40
N ARG A 203 -10.51 -7.24 -5.51
CA ARG A 203 -11.52 -6.83 -6.51
C ARG A 203 -12.29 -8.00 -7.12
N GLN A 204 -11.63 -9.13 -7.35
CA GLN A 204 -12.30 -10.31 -7.91
C GLN A 204 -13.28 -10.94 -6.93
N LYS A 205 -13.00 -10.80 -5.64
CA LYS A 205 -13.77 -11.36 -4.55
C LYS A 205 -15.02 -10.55 -4.21
N ASP A 206 -14.84 -9.27 -3.93
CA ASP A 206 -15.95 -8.34 -3.65
C ASP A 206 -15.63 -6.97 -4.25
N ARG A 207 -16.32 -6.61 -5.33
CA ARG A 207 -16.09 -5.32 -6.02
C ARG A 207 -16.64 -4.13 -5.25
N GLN A 208 -17.72 -4.32 -4.49
CA GLN A 208 -18.36 -3.23 -3.76
C GLN A 208 -17.47 -2.83 -2.60
N GLU A 209 -17.12 -3.81 -1.77
CA GLU A 209 -16.29 -3.57 -0.60
C GLU A 209 -14.86 -3.17 -0.99
N TRP A 210 -14.35 -3.68 -2.11
CA TRP A 210 -13.09 -3.20 -2.69
C TRP A 210 -13.14 -1.71 -3.03
N ALA A 211 -14.19 -1.24 -3.72
CA ALA A 211 -14.32 0.17 -4.05
C ALA A 211 -14.49 1.05 -2.81
N ARG A 212 -15.22 0.57 -1.79
CA ARG A 212 -15.30 1.25 -0.49
C ARG A 212 -13.96 1.34 0.19
N THR A 213 -13.16 0.29 0.13
CA THR A 213 -11.82 0.26 0.74
C THR A 213 -10.86 1.22 0.03
N LEU A 214 -10.93 1.34 -1.30
CA LEU A 214 -10.19 2.35 -2.06
C LEU A 214 -10.58 3.77 -1.62
N LEU A 215 -11.88 4.02 -1.46
CA LEU A 215 -12.38 5.31 -1.00
C LEU A 215 -11.90 5.60 0.43
N LEU A 216 -11.96 4.60 1.32
CA LEU A 216 -11.50 4.69 2.70
C LEU A 216 -10.02 5.08 2.78
N SER A 217 -9.15 4.49 1.95
CA SER A 217 -7.73 4.89 1.87
C SER A 217 -7.56 6.37 1.57
N LEU A 218 -8.29 6.89 0.58
CA LEU A 218 -8.22 8.30 0.18
C LEU A 218 -8.80 9.24 1.24
N GLN A 219 -9.91 8.83 1.88
CA GLN A 219 -10.53 9.57 2.98
C GLN A 219 -9.58 9.68 4.17
N GLN A 220 -8.94 8.58 4.56
CA GLN A 220 -7.98 8.53 5.66
C GLN A 220 -6.77 9.44 5.39
N LEU A 221 -6.16 9.37 4.19
CA LEU A 221 -5.04 10.24 3.82
C LEU A 221 -5.44 11.73 3.81
N THR A 222 -6.61 12.04 3.26
CA THR A 222 -7.09 13.43 3.23
C THR A 222 -7.38 13.95 4.63
N THR A 223 -7.99 13.11 5.49
CA THR A 223 -8.27 13.46 6.88
C THR A 223 -7.00 13.70 7.66
N GLU A 224 -5.99 12.84 7.51
CA GLU A 224 -4.69 13.01 8.12
C GLU A 224 -4.03 14.33 7.69
N LEU A 225 -4.05 14.65 6.40
CA LEU A 225 -3.50 15.90 5.89
C LEU A 225 -4.24 17.14 6.40
N LEU A 226 -5.58 17.08 6.47
CA LEU A 226 -6.42 18.15 7.04
C LEU A 226 -6.12 18.36 8.53
N LEU A 227 -5.88 17.29 9.28
CA LEU A 227 -5.51 17.38 10.70
C LEU A 227 -4.12 18.02 10.90
N GLN A 228 -3.19 17.79 9.97
CA GLN A 228 -1.83 18.33 10.04
C GLN A 228 -1.73 19.79 9.56
N GLN A 229 -2.42 20.15 8.46
CA GLN A 229 -2.22 21.43 7.77
C GLN A 229 -3.46 22.35 7.79
N GLY A 230 -4.60 21.88 8.29
CA GLY A 230 -5.87 22.62 8.26
C GLY A 230 -6.56 22.58 6.90
N PRO A 231 -7.58 23.42 6.64
CA PRO A 231 -8.45 23.33 5.45
C PRO A 231 -7.80 23.75 4.12
N GLU A 232 -6.63 24.39 4.14
CA GLU A 232 -5.95 24.90 2.94
C GLU A 232 -4.98 23.89 2.29
N ILE A 233 -5.35 22.61 2.23
CA ILE A 233 -4.47 21.53 1.74
C ILE A 233 -4.23 21.53 0.23
N ARG A 234 -5.00 22.30 -0.56
CA ARG A 234 -5.02 22.17 -2.04
C ARG A 234 -3.68 22.38 -2.73
N ALA A 235 -2.83 23.23 -2.15
CA ALA A 235 -1.50 23.53 -2.67
C ALA A 235 -0.40 22.61 -2.10
N ALA A 236 -0.73 21.76 -1.12
CA ALA A 236 0.23 20.87 -0.50
C ALA A 236 0.65 19.77 -1.47
N GLU A 237 1.96 19.48 -1.51
CA GLU A 237 2.51 18.38 -2.32
C GLU A 237 1.86 17.04 -1.96
N ALA A 238 1.69 16.77 -0.66
CA ALA A 238 0.98 15.59 -0.16
C ALA A 238 -0.46 15.48 -0.71
N PHE A 239 -1.16 16.59 -0.95
CA PHE A 239 -2.50 16.55 -1.55
C PHE A 239 -2.45 16.17 -3.03
N LEU A 240 -1.42 16.62 -3.75
CA LEU A 240 -1.20 16.20 -5.15
C LEU A 240 -0.89 14.71 -5.24
N GLU A 241 -0.13 14.16 -4.29
CA GLU A 241 0.12 12.71 -4.21
C GLU A 241 -1.16 11.91 -3.96
N ILE A 242 -2.04 12.38 -3.07
CA ILE A 242 -3.37 11.77 -2.84
C ILE A 242 -4.20 11.79 -4.12
N ARG A 243 -4.15 12.89 -4.89
CA ARG A 243 -4.85 12.98 -6.18
C ARG A 243 -4.26 12.04 -7.23
N ASP A 244 -2.94 11.88 -7.28
CA ASP A 244 -2.30 10.93 -8.19
C ASP A 244 -2.69 9.49 -7.83
N LEU A 245 -2.72 9.15 -6.54
CA LEU A 245 -3.23 7.87 -6.07
C LEU A 245 -4.68 7.63 -6.51
N ALA A 246 -5.56 8.63 -6.35
CA ALA A 246 -6.94 8.55 -6.80
C ALA A 246 -7.06 8.34 -8.31
N ARG A 247 -6.21 9.00 -9.10
CA ARG A 247 -6.13 8.78 -10.55
C ARG A 247 -5.74 7.35 -10.88
N ARG A 248 -4.74 6.79 -10.20
CA ARG A 248 -4.34 5.38 -10.37
C ARG A 248 -5.45 4.42 -10.00
N PHE A 249 -6.15 4.65 -8.90
CA PHE A 249 -7.33 3.87 -8.51
C PHE A 249 -8.44 3.96 -9.56
N SER A 250 -8.71 5.15 -10.10
CA SER A 250 -9.68 5.37 -11.18
C SER A 250 -9.37 4.51 -12.42
N LEU A 251 -8.10 4.31 -12.77
CA LEU A 251 -7.71 3.41 -13.86
C LEU A 251 -8.09 1.94 -13.60
N LEU A 252 -8.14 1.47 -12.35
CA LEU A 252 -8.55 0.10 -12.00
C LEU A 252 -10.02 -0.20 -12.35
N PHE A 253 -10.85 0.84 -12.48
CA PHE A 253 -12.25 0.72 -12.91
C PHE A 253 -12.39 0.57 -14.43
N SER A 254 -11.38 0.99 -15.20
CA SER A 254 -11.45 1.04 -16.68
C SER A 254 -11.52 -0.34 -17.34
N LEU A 255 -10.88 -1.34 -16.75
CA LEU A 255 -10.77 -2.70 -17.31
C LEU A 255 -12.14 -3.40 -17.45
N HIS A 256 -13.13 -3.03 -16.64
CA HIS A 256 -14.48 -3.61 -16.66
C HIS A 256 -15.57 -2.61 -16.29
N GLN A 257 -15.68 -1.51 -17.05
CA GLN A 257 -16.55 -0.38 -16.75
C GLN A 257 -18.01 -0.75 -16.39
N LEU A 258 -18.62 -1.70 -17.12
CA LEU A 258 -19.99 -2.14 -16.83
C LEU A 258 -20.12 -2.92 -15.51
N ARG A 259 -19.18 -3.83 -15.22
CA ARG A 259 -19.19 -4.61 -13.97
C ARG A 259 -18.90 -3.74 -12.75
N ASN A 260 -18.12 -2.68 -12.93
CA ASN A 260 -17.73 -1.79 -11.85
C ASN A 260 -18.69 -0.60 -11.69
N ARG A 261 -19.72 -0.44 -12.55
CA ARG A 261 -20.65 0.69 -12.55
C ARG A 261 -21.28 0.94 -11.17
N SER A 262 -21.84 -0.10 -10.56
CA SER A 262 -22.51 0.00 -9.26
C SER A 262 -21.53 0.40 -8.14
N ALA A 263 -20.34 -0.21 -8.12
CA ALA A 263 -19.31 0.09 -7.13
C ALA A 263 -18.77 1.53 -7.28
N LEU A 264 -18.59 1.99 -8.52
CA LEU A 264 -18.18 3.36 -8.82
C LEU A 264 -19.24 4.40 -8.42
N LEU A 265 -20.52 4.09 -8.64
CA LEU A 265 -21.64 4.92 -8.18
C LEU A 265 -21.68 5.03 -6.64
N SER A 266 -21.51 3.90 -5.94
CA SER A 266 -21.44 3.90 -4.47
C SER A 266 -20.24 4.72 -3.99
N LEU A 267 -19.08 4.57 -4.63
CA LEU A 267 -17.87 5.33 -4.33
C LEU A 267 -18.11 6.85 -4.45
N HIS A 268 -18.77 7.31 -5.52
CA HIS A 268 -19.13 8.72 -5.67
C HIS A 268 -20.13 9.18 -4.61
N LYS A 269 -21.18 8.39 -4.34
CA LYS A 269 -22.19 8.73 -3.33
C LYS A 269 -21.58 8.86 -1.94
N GLU A 270 -20.79 7.87 -1.51
CA GLU A 270 -20.12 7.86 -0.21
C GLU A 270 -19.04 8.95 -0.13
N GLY A 271 -18.31 9.20 -1.22
CA GLY A 271 -17.32 10.28 -1.28
C GLY A 271 -17.92 11.68 -1.17
N ILE A 272 -19.07 11.92 -1.81
CA ILE A 272 -19.83 13.17 -1.66
C ILE A 272 -20.33 13.31 -0.21
N GLN A 273 -20.89 12.24 0.37
CA GLN A 273 -21.32 12.26 1.77
C GLN A 273 -20.18 12.64 2.73
N PHE A 274 -18.98 12.09 2.52
CA PHE A 274 -17.80 12.46 3.30
C PHE A 274 -17.40 13.93 3.12
N ALA A 275 -17.41 14.44 1.89
CA ALA A 275 -17.05 15.83 1.60
C ALA A 275 -17.98 16.85 2.30
N PHE A 276 -19.25 16.50 2.47
CA PHE A 276 -20.27 17.31 3.13
C PHE A 276 -20.55 16.91 4.59
N GLN A 277 -19.72 16.04 5.17
CA GLN A 277 -19.88 15.64 6.57
C GLN A 277 -19.65 16.84 7.48
N GLU A 278 -20.61 17.09 8.39
CA GLU A 278 -20.50 18.17 9.36
C GLU A 278 -19.43 17.84 10.42
N PRO A 279 -18.60 18.82 10.82
CA PRO A 279 -17.60 18.60 11.84
C PRO A 279 -18.27 18.29 13.20
N PRO A 280 -17.75 17.33 13.97
CA PRO A 280 -18.27 17.05 15.30
C PRO A 280 -17.98 18.23 16.24
N GLY A 281 -19.03 18.97 16.62
CA GLY A 281 -18.93 20.10 17.56
C GLY A 281 -20.26 20.82 17.76
N PRO A 282 -20.45 21.53 18.90
CA PRO A 282 -21.68 22.25 19.19
C PRO A 282 -21.73 23.55 18.39
N GLY A 283 -22.16 23.48 17.14
CA GLY A 283 -22.32 24.66 16.29
C GLY A 283 -23.00 24.32 14.96
N PRO A 284 -24.32 24.54 14.81
CA PRO A 284 -24.94 24.48 13.51
C PRO A 284 -24.31 25.53 12.58
N GLY A 285 -23.81 25.10 11.41
CA GLY A 285 -23.36 26.01 10.34
C GLY A 285 -21.86 26.17 10.15
N LEU A 286 -21.00 25.34 10.76
CA LEU A 286 -19.59 25.30 10.37
C LEU A 286 -19.46 24.75 8.93
N PRO A 287 -18.62 25.35 8.07
CA PRO A 287 -18.42 24.84 6.71
C PRO A 287 -17.84 23.42 6.76
N PRO A 288 -18.20 22.54 5.81
CA PRO A 288 -17.65 21.19 5.77
C PRO A 288 -16.13 21.25 5.60
N LEU A 289 -15.39 20.54 6.47
CA LEU A 289 -13.92 20.54 6.44
C LEU A 289 -13.37 19.73 5.25
N ASN A 290 -14.14 18.77 4.77
CA ASN A 290 -13.72 17.79 3.77
C ASN A 290 -13.98 18.25 2.32
N LEU A 291 -14.36 19.51 2.08
CA LEU A 291 -14.63 20.02 0.72
C LEU A 291 -13.48 19.80 -0.29
N PRO A 292 -12.18 19.93 0.08
CA PRO A 292 -11.09 19.61 -0.84
C PRO A 292 -11.15 18.18 -1.38
N PHE A 293 -11.73 17.23 -0.65
CA PHE A 293 -11.86 15.84 -1.08
C PHE A 293 -12.63 15.68 -2.40
N LEU A 294 -13.51 16.63 -2.76
CA LEU A 294 -14.20 16.59 -4.05
C LEU A 294 -13.24 16.63 -5.24
N GLU A 295 -12.06 17.24 -5.10
CA GLU A 295 -11.03 17.22 -6.15
C GLU A 295 -10.40 15.83 -6.31
N VAL A 296 -10.15 15.13 -5.19
CA VAL A 296 -9.71 13.73 -5.19
C VAL A 296 -10.78 12.85 -5.84
N LEU A 297 -12.04 13.03 -5.45
CA LEU A 297 -13.18 12.31 -6.01
C LEU A 297 -13.37 12.61 -7.51
N SER A 298 -13.01 13.81 -7.96
CA SER A 298 -13.17 14.22 -9.36
C SER A 298 -12.35 13.35 -10.32
N GLU A 299 -11.23 12.77 -9.88
CA GLU A 299 -10.37 11.86 -10.67
C GLU A 299 -11.10 10.57 -11.10
N PHE A 300 -12.19 10.20 -10.42
CA PHE A 300 -13.04 9.05 -10.78
C PHE A 300 -14.14 9.40 -11.81
N SER A 301 -14.49 10.68 -11.95
CA SER A 301 -15.57 11.16 -12.84
C SER A 301 -15.41 10.79 -14.32
N PRO A 302 -14.18 10.70 -14.90
CA PRO A 302 -13.99 10.22 -16.26
C PRO A 302 -14.46 8.76 -16.47
N ARG A 303 -14.58 7.97 -15.40
CA ARG A 303 -14.98 6.56 -15.45
C ARG A 303 -16.50 6.37 -15.38
N LEU A 304 -17.25 7.37 -14.92
CA LEU A 304 -18.72 7.33 -14.91
C LEU A 304 -19.28 7.30 -16.33
N LEU A 305 -20.33 6.51 -16.54
CA LEU A 305 -21.08 6.50 -17.79
C LEU A 305 -21.90 7.79 -17.90
N ARG A 306 -22.15 8.25 -19.14
CA ARG A 306 -22.97 9.45 -19.39
C ARG A 306 -24.30 9.52 -18.61
N PRO A 307 -25.14 8.46 -18.55
CA PRO A 307 -26.38 8.53 -17.77
C PRO A 307 -26.18 8.64 -16.26
N ASP A 308 -25.02 8.25 -15.74
CA ASP A 308 -24.70 8.27 -14.31
C ASP A 308 -24.14 9.62 -13.84
N LYS A 309 -23.85 10.53 -14.78
CA LYS A 309 -23.37 11.89 -14.50
C LYS A 309 -24.48 12.91 -14.31
N ALA A 310 -25.71 12.52 -14.63
CA ALA A 310 -26.89 13.37 -14.63
C ALA A 310 -27.47 13.55 -13.22
#